data_AF-A0A165PRC0-F1
#
_entry.id   AF-A0A165PRC0-F1
#
_cell.length_a   1.000
_cell.length_b   1.000
_cell.length_c   1.000
_cell.angle_alpha   90.00
_cell.angle_beta   90.00
_cell.angle_gamma   90.00
#
_symmetry.space_group_name_H-M   'P 1'
#
loop_
_entity.id
_entity.type
_entity.pdbx_description
1 polymer ?
#
loop_
_entity_poly.entity_id
_entity_poly.type
_entity_poly.pdbx_seq_one_letter_code
_entity_poly.pdbx_strand_id
1 'polypeptide(L)'
;MDTGDSSTSAQPVLQLAPSSNGRVSGKAWKDKKTATVRSHLPDGLRTRSFQERMERTKRERATKKLAQELQDETAQEKARKRAVTQERKKAAAERARLEQAKATMSAAKAARLKKRMGRSKKVHG
;
A
#
# COMPACT_ATOMS: atom_id res chain seq x y z
N MET A 1 36.36 -87.44 -34.26
CA MET A 1 36.74 -87.07 -32.88
C MET A 1 37.67 -85.89 -32.98
N ASP A 2 37.22 -84.71 -32.58
CA ASP A 2 38.01 -83.72 -31.86
C ASP A 2 37.05 -82.60 -31.41
N THR A 3 36.88 -82.45 -30.10
CA THR A 3 35.93 -81.51 -29.46
C THR A 3 36.72 -80.34 -28.90
N GLY A 4 36.70 -79.21 -29.61
CA GLY A 4 37.24 -77.94 -29.13
C GLY A 4 36.21 -77.16 -28.33
N ASP A 5 36.28 -77.27 -27.00
CA ASP A 5 35.54 -76.46 -26.04
C ASP A 5 36.24 -75.10 -25.86
N SER A 6 35.61 -74.00 -26.29
CA SER A 6 36.07 -72.64 -26.03
C SER A 6 35.17 -71.98 -24.99
N SER A 7 35.50 -72.20 -23.71
CA SER A 7 34.86 -71.54 -22.58
C SER A 7 35.16 -70.03 -22.59
N THR A 8 34.15 -69.24 -22.98
CA THR A 8 34.18 -67.77 -22.86
C THR A 8 33.84 -67.41 -21.42
N SER A 9 34.84 -67.03 -20.63
CA SER A 9 34.65 -66.59 -19.24
C SER A 9 33.95 -65.23 -19.20
N ALA A 10 32.64 -65.21 -18.98
CA ALA A 10 31.86 -64.01 -18.70
C ALA A 10 32.23 -63.45 -17.32
N GLN A 11 33.08 -62.42 -17.28
CA GLN A 11 33.36 -61.68 -16.06
C GLN A 11 32.16 -60.77 -15.71
N PRO A 12 31.68 -60.76 -14.45
CA PRO A 12 30.59 -59.87 -14.06
C PRO A 12 31.06 -58.41 -14.07
N VAL A 13 30.41 -57.57 -14.89
CA VAL A 13 30.64 -56.13 -14.92
C VAL A 13 30.16 -55.53 -13.60
N LEU A 14 31.09 -55.27 -12.69
CA LEU A 14 30.82 -54.54 -11.45
C LEU A 14 30.46 -53.10 -11.82
N GLN A 15 29.17 -52.76 -11.76
CA GLN A 15 28.71 -51.39 -11.94
C GLN A 15 29.26 -50.53 -10.81
N LEU A 16 30.25 -49.69 -11.11
CA LEU A 16 30.73 -48.65 -10.22
C LEU A 16 29.58 -47.67 -9.96
N ALA A 17 29.02 -47.70 -8.75
CA ALA A 17 28.08 -46.67 -8.31
C ALA A 17 28.75 -45.29 -8.51
N PRO A 18 28.03 -44.28 -9.04
CA PRO A 18 28.56 -42.93 -9.17
C PRO A 18 28.75 -42.34 -7.77
N SER A 19 29.85 -42.70 -7.12
CA SER A 19 30.23 -42.07 -5.87
C SER A 19 30.67 -40.64 -6.21
N SER A 20 30.30 -39.71 -5.33
CA SER A 20 30.56 -38.27 -5.43
C SER A 20 32.07 -37.97 -5.42
N ASN A 21 32.77 -38.31 -6.51
CA ASN A 21 34.22 -38.45 -6.56
C ASN A 21 34.92 -37.10 -6.84
N GLY A 22 34.57 -36.08 -6.06
CA GLY A 22 35.30 -34.80 -6.07
C GLY A 22 35.45 -34.14 -4.70
N ARG A 23 34.71 -34.59 -3.67
CA ARG A 23 34.68 -33.90 -2.36
C ARG A 23 34.78 -34.80 -1.14
N VAL A 24 34.97 -36.11 -1.32
CA VAL A 24 35.17 -37.04 -0.21
C VAL A 24 36.62 -37.46 -0.26
N SER A 25 37.43 -36.96 0.68
CA SER A 25 38.74 -37.56 0.93
C SER A 25 38.48 -39.03 1.27
N GLY A 26 39.05 -39.98 0.54
CA GLY A 26 38.88 -41.43 0.76
C GLY A 26 39.39 -41.97 2.11
N LYS A 27 39.60 -41.09 3.09
CA LYS A 27 40.05 -41.39 4.45
C LYS A 27 38.83 -41.39 5.36
N ALA A 28 38.47 -42.57 5.88
CA ALA A 28 37.26 -42.78 6.70
C ALA A 28 37.21 -41.93 7.99
N TRP A 29 38.36 -41.45 8.47
CA TRP A 29 38.46 -40.58 9.64
C TRP A 29 38.23 -39.09 9.35
N LYS A 30 38.02 -38.70 8.09
CA LYS A 30 37.76 -37.30 7.72
C LYS A 30 36.27 -37.08 7.48
N ASP A 31 35.76 -36.02 8.08
CA ASP A 31 34.38 -35.57 7.87
C ASP A 31 34.15 -35.17 6.40
N LYS A 32 32.91 -35.40 5.94
CA LYS A 32 32.46 -35.02 4.60
C LYS A 32 32.54 -33.50 4.46
N LYS A 33 33.25 -33.01 3.44
CA LYS A 33 33.35 -31.57 3.17
C LYS A 33 32.01 -31.00 2.72
N THR A 34 31.29 -30.33 3.62
CA THR A 34 30.09 -29.54 3.30
C THR A 34 30.45 -28.07 3.13
N ALA A 35 29.69 -27.33 2.31
CA ALA A 35 29.89 -25.89 2.17
C ALA A 35 29.45 -25.19 3.46
N THR A 36 30.33 -24.38 4.05
CA THR A 36 29.99 -23.59 5.25
C THR A 36 29.02 -22.47 4.88
N VAL A 37 27.77 -22.56 5.34
CA VAL A 37 26.78 -21.48 5.20
C VAL A 37 27.03 -20.43 6.28
N ARG A 38 27.69 -19.33 5.93
CA ARG A 38 27.91 -18.19 6.82
C ARG A 38 26.73 -17.23 6.73
N SER A 39 25.93 -17.12 7.79
CA SER A 39 24.96 -16.03 7.94
C SER A 39 25.49 -15.02 8.95
N HIS A 40 25.43 -13.73 8.60
CA HIS A 40 25.74 -12.65 9.56
C HIS A 40 24.57 -12.31 10.48
N LEU A 41 23.40 -12.94 10.30
CA LEU A 41 22.26 -12.76 11.21
C LEU A 41 22.48 -13.54 12.51
N PRO A 42 22.17 -12.95 13.67
CA PRO A 42 22.16 -13.66 14.94
C PRO A 42 21.04 -14.72 14.95
N ASP A 43 21.25 -15.81 15.69
CA ASP A 43 20.34 -16.96 15.69
C ASP A 43 18.90 -16.61 16.09
N GLY A 44 18.70 -15.61 16.96
CA GLY A 44 17.37 -15.15 17.37
C GLY A 44 16.56 -14.47 16.25
N LEU A 45 17.22 -13.92 15.23
CA LEU A 45 16.57 -13.31 14.06
C LEU A 45 16.40 -14.31 12.90
N ARG A 46 16.99 -15.49 13.03
CA ARG A 46 16.99 -16.50 11.97
C ARG A 46 15.70 -17.31 12.06
N THR A 47 14.76 -17.01 11.17
CA THR A 47 13.54 -17.82 11.00
C THR A 47 13.91 -19.23 10.57
N ARG A 48 13.29 -20.24 11.19
CA ARG A 48 13.64 -21.66 10.97
C ARG A 48 13.11 -22.17 9.63
N SER A 49 11.93 -21.70 9.21
CA SER A 49 11.31 -22.11 7.95
C SER A 49 10.89 -20.93 7.06
N PHE A 50 10.82 -21.17 5.75
CA PHE A 50 10.24 -20.21 4.80
C PHE A 50 8.74 -19.99 5.04
N GLN A 51 8.03 -21.04 5.48
CA GLN A 51 6.60 -20.97 5.80
C GLN A 51 6.33 -19.97 6.94
N GLU A 52 7.12 -19.99 8.01
CA GLU A 52 7.02 -19.01 9.11
C GLU A 52 7.19 -17.56 8.62
N ARG A 53 8.14 -17.32 7.70
CA ARG A 53 8.32 -15.99 7.08
C ARG A 53 7.08 -15.59 6.29
N MET A 54 6.54 -16.51 5.50
CA MET A 54 5.33 -16.27 4.71
C MET A 54 4.12 -15.97 5.61
N GLU A 55 3.93 -16.71 6.70
CA GLU A 55 2.85 -16.44 7.64
C GLU A 55 3.00 -15.08 8.32
N ARG A 56 4.22 -14.73 8.75
CA ARG A 56 4.50 -13.42 9.35
C ARG A 56 4.17 -12.29 8.37
N THR A 57 4.63 -12.38 7.12
CA THR A 57 4.33 -11.36 6.10
C THR A 57 2.84 -11.27 5.79
N LYS A 58 2.12 -12.40 5.75
CA LYS A 58 0.65 -12.40 5.60
C LYS A 58 -0.04 -11.68 6.75
N ARG A 59 0.35 -11.94 8.00
CA ARG A 59 -0.19 -11.26 9.19
C ARG A 59 0.08 -9.78 9.15
N GLU A 60 1.31 -9.37 8.86
CA GLU A 60 1.71 -7.96 8.76
C GLU A 60 0.97 -7.22 7.62
N ARG A 61 0.70 -7.89 6.50
CA ARG A 61 -0.11 -7.33 5.41
C ARG A 61 -1.56 -7.16 5.82
N ALA A 62 -2.13 -8.15 6.50
CA ALA A 62 -3.51 -8.09 6.99
C ALA A 62 -3.69 -6.95 8.00
N THR A 63 -2.76 -6.78 8.96
CA THR A 63 -2.83 -5.69 9.95
C THR A 63 -2.67 -4.32 9.30
N LYS A 64 -1.76 -4.16 8.33
CA LYS A 64 -1.60 -2.91 7.58
C LYS A 64 -2.84 -2.56 6.77
N LYS A 65 -3.44 -3.55 6.10
CA LYS A 65 -4.67 -3.36 5.34
C LYS A 65 -5.81 -2.88 6.24
N LEU A 66 -6.01 -3.53 7.38
CA LEU A 66 -7.03 -3.13 8.36
C LEU A 66 -6.77 -1.70 8.88
N ALA A 67 -5.52 -1.38 9.23
CA ALA A 67 -5.17 -0.04 9.69
C ALA A 67 -5.45 1.03 8.62
N GLN A 68 -5.18 0.74 7.35
CA GLN A 68 -5.46 1.63 6.24
C GLN A 68 -6.96 1.82 6.03
N GLU A 69 -7.74 0.75 6.05
CA GLU A 69 -9.21 0.81 5.92
C GLU A 69 -9.83 1.72 7.00
N LEU A 70 -9.41 1.58 8.26
CA LEU A 70 -9.86 2.45 9.36
C LEU A 70 -9.47 3.93 9.16
N GLN A 71 -8.25 4.18 8.68
CA GLN A 71 -7.80 5.54 8.41
C GLN A 71 -8.60 6.18 7.27
N ASP A 72 -8.85 5.43 6.21
CA ASP A 72 -9.60 5.88 5.05
C ASP A 72 -11.05 6.18 5.42
N GLU A 73 -11.71 5.31 6.19
CA GLU A 73 -13.07 5.53 6.69
C GLU A 73 -13.16 6.82 7.53
N THR A 74 -12.27 6.98 8.51
CA THR A 74 -12.27 8.18 9.36
C THR A 74 -11.95 9.46 8.58
N ALA A 75 -11.06 9.39 7.59
CA ALA A 75 -10.73 10.52 6.72
C ALA A 75 -11.92 10.90 5.83
N GLN A 76 -12.62 9.91 5.26
CA GLN A 76 -13.81 10.13 4.45
C GLN A 76 -14.94 10.78 5.26
N GLU A 77 -15.20 10.32 6.49
CA GLU A 77 -16.20 10.96 7.34
C GLU A 77 -15.85 12.41 7.68
N LYS A 78 -14.59 12.69 8.02
CA LYS A 78 -14.11 14.06 8.27
C LYS A 78 -14.27 14.93 7.03
N ALA A 79 -13.96 14.40 5.85
CA ALA A 79 -14.12 15.11 4.58
C ALA A 79 -15.59 15.41 4.30
N ARG A 80 -16.51 14.44 4.50
CA ARG A 80 -17.97 14.65 4.36
C ARG A 80 -18.47 15.76 5.30
N LYS A 81 -18.10 15.72 6.58
CA LYS A 81 -18.48 16.76 7.57
C LYS A 81 -17.96 18.15 7.16
N ARG A 82 -16.73 18.23 6.66
CA ARG A 82 -16.13 19.47 6.16
C ARG A 82 -16.87 19.99 4.92
N ALA A 83 -17.20 19.12 3.96
CA ALA A 83 -17.91 19.49 2.74
C ALA A 83 -19.28 20.11 3.07
N VAL A 84 -20.09 19.45 3.91
CA VAL A 84 -21.39 19.95 4.35
C VAL A 84 -21.27 21.32 5.03
N THR A 85 -20.26 21.49 5.89
CA THR A 85 -20.04 22.76 6.58
C THR A 85 -19.62 23.87 5.60
N GLN A 86 -18.77 23.56 4.63
CA GLN A 86 -18.36 24.51 3.61
C GLN A 86 -19.52 24.91 2.71
N GLU A 87 -20.38 23.96 2.30
CA GLU A 87 -21.59 24.25 1.53
C GLU A 87 -22.54 25.18 2.28
N ARG A 88 -22.78 24.91 3.57
CA ARG A 88 -23.61 25.79 4.42
C ARG A 88 -23.03 27.20 4.52
N LYS A 89 -21.71 27.32 4.70
CA LYS A 89 -21.02 28.62 4.74
C LYS A 89 -21.12 29.36 3.41
N LYS A 90 -20.94 28.67 2.27
CA LYS A 90 -21.08 29.26 0.93
C LYS A 90 -22.50 29.75 0.68
N ALA A 91 -23.50 28.94 0.99
CA ALA A 91 -24.91 29.31 0.84
C ALA A 91 -25.29 30.52 1.70
N ALA A 92 -24.81 30.56 2.95
CA ALA A 92 -25.03 31.71 3.84
C ALA A 92 -24.32 32.98 3.32
N ALA A 93 -23.10 32.86 2.83
CA ALA A 93 -22.34 33.97 2.27
C ALA A 93 -23.00 34.55 1.02
N GLU A 94 -23.47 33.70 0.09
CA GLU A 94 -24.20 34.14 -1.10
C GLU A 94 -25.53 34.81 -0.74
N ARG A 95 -26.27 34.26 0.23
CA ARG A 95 -27.50 34.89 0.72
C ARG A 95 -27.22 36.28 1.31
N ALA A 96 -26.20 36.40 2.18
CA ALA A 96 -25.81 37.67 2.78
C ALA A 96 -25.39 38.69 1.72
N ARG A 97 -24.64 38.27 0.69
CA ARG A 97 -24.24 39.12 -0.44
C ARG A 97 -25.45 39.64 -1.21
N LEU A 98 -26.43 38.78 -1.50
CA LEU A 98 -27.66 39.17 -2.18
C LEU A 98 -28.52 40.11 -1.32
N GLU A 99 -28.60 39.87 -0.02
CA GLU A 99 -29.31 40.76 0.92
C GLU A 99 -28.66 42.13 1.00
N GLN A 100 -27.32 42.22 1.06
CA GLN A 100 -26.59 43.48 1.01
C GLN A 100 -26.79 44.21 -0.32
N ALA A 101 -26.75 43.51 -1.46
CA ALA A 101 -27.03 44.09 -2.76
C ALA A 101 -28.48 44.63 -2.86
N LYS A 102 -29.45 43.89 -2.32
CA LYS A 102 -30.85 44.36 -2.25
C LYS A 102 -30.99 45.59 -1.35
N ALA A 103 -30.33 45.58 -0.19
CA ALA A 103 -30.36 46.70 0.76
C ALA A 103 -29.76 47.98 0.17
N THR A 104 -28.60 47.88 -0.49
CA THR A 104 -27.95 49.02 -1.16
C THR A 104 -28.83 49.59 -2.28
N MET A 105 -29.45 48.74 -3.11
CA MET A 105 -30.37 49.16 -4.16
C MET A 105 -31.65 49.81 -3.60
N SER A 106 -32.21 49.26 -2.53
CA SER A 106 -33.36 49.83 -1.83
C SER A 106 -33.03 51.21 -1.26
N ALA A 107 -31.88 51.35 -0.60
CA ALA A 107 -31.38 52.62 -0.07
C ALA A 107 -31.17 53.66 -1.18
N ALA A 108 -30.56 53.25 -2.30
CA ALA A 108 -30.37 54.13 -3.46
C ALA A 108 -31.72 54.60 -4.06
N LYS A 109 -32.73 53.71 -4.14
CA LYS A 109 -34.08 54.05 -4.60
C LYS A 109 -34.78 55.01 -3.63
N ALA A 110 -34.68 54.78 -2.33
CA ALA A 110 -35.22 55.68 -1.31
C ALA A 110 -34.57 57.07 -1.38
N ALA A 111 -33.24 57.14 -1.58
CA ALA A 111 -32.54 58.41 -1.77
C ALA A 111 -32.99 59.16 -3.03
N ARG A 112 -33.23 58.45 -4.15
CA ARG A 112 -33.77 59.06 -5.38
C ARG A 112 -35.17 59.64 -5.17
N LEU A 113 -36.06 58.92 -4.47
CA LEU A 113 -37.39 59.41 -4.14
C LEU A 113 -37.31 60.67 -3.26
N LYS A 114 -36.49 60.68 -2.21
CA LYS A 114 -36.26 61.88 -1.37
C LYS A 114 -35.78 63.07 -2.20
N LYS A 115 -34.81 62.87 -3.10
CA LYS A 115 -34.34 63.93 -4.02
C LYS A 115 -35.46 64.44 -4.94
N ARG A 116 -36.34 63.57 -5.42
CA ARG A 116 -37.49 63.97 -6.27
C ARG A 116 -38.53 64.78 -5.50
N MET A 117 -38.83 64.40 -4.25
CA MET A 117 -39.79 65.12 -3.40
C MET A 117 -39.30 66.54 -3.05
N GLY A 118 -37.99 66.73 -2.91
CA GLY A 118 -37.39 68.06 -2.73
C GLY A 118 -37.17 68.86 -4.02
N ARG A 119 -37.61 68.34 -5.18
CA ARG A 119 -37.42 68.95 -6.51
C ARG A 119 -38.68 69.63 -7.05
N SER A 120 -39.68 69.90 -6.22
CA SER A 120 -40.67 70.91 -6.58
C SER A 120 -39.94 72.26 -6.62
N LYS A 121 -40.05 72.97 -7.77
CA LYS A 121 -39.76 74.40 -7.78
C LYS A 121 -40.59 74.99 -6.64
N LYS A 122 -39.94 75.66 -5.70
CA LYS A 122 -40.63 76.52 -4.74
C LYS A 122 -41.33 77.59 -5.57
N VAL A 123 -42.57 77.31 -5.99
CA VAL A 123 -43.51 78.34 -6.38
C VAL A 123 -43.93 78.93 -5.05
N HIS A 124 -43.14 79.90 -4.61
CA HIS A 124 -43.58 80.85 -3.60
C HIS A 124 -44.79 81.56 -4.22
N GLY A 125 -45.98 81.15 -3.82
CA GLY A 125 -47.16 82.01 -3.78
C GLY A 125 -47.15 82.76 -2.46
#